data_AF-A0A1B6GIW8-F1
#
_entry.id   AF-A0A1B6GIW8-F1
#
_cell.length_a   1.000
_cell.length_b   1.000
_cell.length_c   1.000
_cell.angle_alpha   90.00
_cell.angle_beta   90.00
_cell.angle_gamma   90.00
#
_symmetry.space_group_name_H-M   'P 1'
#
loop_
_entity.id
_entity.type
_entity.pdbx_description
1 polymer ?
#
loop_
_entity_poly.entity_id
_entity_poly.type
_entity_poly.pdbx_seq_one_letter_code
_entity_poly.pdbx_strand_id
1 'polypeptide(L)'
;SQSEQIFKNCVQMCKFCDMRLKIRSPVVFVSFVVFCCLILLAINIYELQWMKTEHIRYHHNDKAKNQETSAAAADAPVFLAYGKNVDSGHLKHVFEMFQQFGYIRGSLELSDHWDVLWAHDYPFRKLSTKLKNLKSHQMVNHFPGSGFITNKMDLAVSNIPHIPRAFKIPQQTQELLDYIMKYPHKKFVQKSNDHRGIKIETVETLNLKANGSFLQEYIDKPFLVDGYKFDIGVYTIITSIDPLRVYIYNGDILFRYCPEKYHPFDPKNLNKYVIGDDYLPTWEVPSLKKLYTELGYSMRDSFNAYVRSLGKHVSKPVFSTFSSEPVTI
;
A
#
# COMPACT_ATOMS: atom_id res chain seq x y z
N SER A 1 -15.57 -6.48 7.65
CA SER A 1 -15.78 -5.07 7.26
C SER A 1 -17.05 -4.51 7.91
N GLN A 2 -17.25 -3.18 7.95
CA GLN A 2 -18.49 -2.56 8.47
C GLN A 2 -19.75 -3.09 7.74
N SER A 3 -19.62 -3.44 6.46
CA SER A 3 -20.66 -4.11 5.66
C SER A 3 -21.01 -5.52 6.12
N GLU A 4 -20.05 -6.26 6.69
CA GLU A 4 -20.28 -7.61 7.22
C GLU A 4 -21.00 -7.59 8.57
N GLN A 5 -20.77 -6.54 9.37
CA GLN A 5 -21.50 -6.29 10.61
C GLN A 5 -22.95 -5.89 10.31
N ILE A 6 -23.18 -5.08 9.27
CA ILE A 6 -24.52 -4.72 8.78
C ILE A 6 -25.26 -5.96 8.26
N PHE A 7 -24.59 -6.83 7.49
CA PHE A 7 -25.20 -8.07 6.99
C PHE A 7 -25.57 -9.03 8.13
N LYS A 8 -24.70 -9.20 9.14
CA LYS A 8 -24.99 -9.99 10.33
C LYS A 8 -26.16 -9.40 11.13
N ASN A 9 -26.26 -8.07 11.26
CA ASN A 9 -27.37 -7.39 11.92
C ASN A 9 -28.69 -7.53 11.13
N CYS A 10 -28.66 -7.49 9.80
CA CYS A 10 -29.83 -7.76 8.95
C CYS A 10 -30.30 -9.21 9.05
N VAL A 11 -29.39 -10.18 9.08
CA VAL A 11 -29.73 -11.60 9.26
C VAL A 11 -30.25 -11.88 10.67
N GLN A 12 -29.72 -11.20 11.70
CA GLN A 12 -30.25 -11.25 13.07
C GLN A 12 -31.63 -10.62 13.18
N MET A 13 -31.91 -9.51 12.48
CA MET A 13 -33.26 -8.94 12.39
C MET A 13 -34.24 -9.87 11.67
N CYS A 14 -33.82 -10.55 10.61
CA CYS A 14 -34.66 -11.56 9.95
C CYS A 14 -34.95 -12.77 10.86
N LYS A 15 -33.98 -13.20 11.70
CA LYS A 15 -34.21 -14.27 12.70
C LYS A 15 -35.10 -13.83 13.87
N PHE A 16 -35.09 -12.55 14.24
CA PHE A 16 -36.03 -11.99 15.22
C PHE A 16 -37.46 -11.85 14.67
N CYS A 17 -37.60 -11.80 13.33
CA CYS A 17 -38.90 -11.72 12.66
C CYS A 17 -39.60 -13.09 12.53
N ASP A 18 -39.01 -14.17 13.06
CA ASP A 18 -39.65 -15.48 13.27
C ASP A 18 -40.45 -15.53 14.60
N MET A 19 -40.62 -14.38 15.25
CA MET A 19 -41.57 -14.19 16.32
C MET A 19 -42.97 -14.11 15.71
N ARG A 20 -43.64 -15.27 15.62
CA ARG A 20 -45.03 -15.52 15.19
C ARG A 20 -45.96 -14.30 15.28
N LEU A 21 -45.86 -13.41 14.31
CA LEU A 21 -46.85 -12.38 14.03
C LEU A 21 -47.93 -13.07 13.19
N LYS A 22 -49.02 -13.47 13.84
CA LYS A 22 -50.26 -13.91 13.16
C LYS A 22 -50.85 -12.71 12.40
N ILE A 23 -50.23 -12.31 11.30
CA ILE A 23 -50.79 -11.33 10.37
C ILE A 23 -51.75 -12.11 9.48
N ARG A 24 -53.05 -11.97 9.78
CA ARG A 24 -54.15 -12.71 9.11
C ARG A 24 -54.41 -12.28 7.67
N SER A 25 -53.71 -11.30 7.12
CA SER A 25 -53.90 -10.84 5.74
C SER A 25 -52.56 -10.64 5.02
N PRO A 26 -52.31 -11.34 3.90
CA PRO A 26 -51.09 -11.18 3.10
C PRO A 26 -50.92 -9.73 2.58
N VAL A 27 -52.02 -9.00 2.41
CA VAL A 27 -52.00 -7.59 1.99
C VAL A 27 -51.38 -6.69 3.06
N VAL A 28 -51.63 -6.97 4.35
CA VAL A 28 -51.07 -6.20 5.48
C VAL A 28 -49.56 -6.45 5.60
N PHE A 29 -49.12 -7.69 5.39
CA PHE A 29 -47.69 -8.02 5.41
C PHE A 29 -46.94 -7.36 4.26
N VAL A 30 -47.45 -7.43 3.03
CA VAL A 30 -46.83 -6.78 1.87
C VAL A 30 -46.79 -5.26 2.05
N SER A 31 -47.87 -4.65 2.57
CA SER A 31 -47.91 -3.22 2.84
C SER A 31 -46.87 -2.79 3.89
N PHE A 32 -46.69 -3.61 4.94
CA PHE A 32 -45.67 -3.38 5.97
C PHE A 32 -44.25 -3.48 5.40
N VAL A 33 -43.96 -4.49 4.57
CA VAL A 33 -42.65 -4.65 3.93
C VAL A 33 -42.34 -3.49 2.98
N VAL A 34 -43.30 -3.07 2.16
CA VAL A 34 -43.13 -1.89 1.27
C VAL A 34 -42.86 -0.63 2.08
N PHE A 35 -43.58 -0.43 3.19
CA PHE A 35 -43.35 0.68 4.10
C PHE A 35 -41.94 0.67 4.71
N CYS A 36 -41.46 -0.48 5.18
CA CYS A 36 -40.09 -0.63 5.67
C CYS A 36 -39.04 -0.34 4.58
N CYS A 37 -39.26 -0.80 3.35
CA CYS A 37 -38.36 -0.52 2.23
C CYS A 37 -38.32 0.97 1.88
N LEU A 38 -39.47 1.67 1.91
CA LEU A 38 -39.53 3.12 1.67
C LEU A 38 -38.81 3.91 2.79
N ILE A 39 -38.92 3.47 4.04
CA ILE A 39 -38.16 4.06 5.16
C ILE A 39 -36.66 3.85 4.95
N LEU A 40 -36.21 2.64 4.61
CA LEU A 40 -34.79 2.38 4.35
C LEU A 40 -34.26 3.19 3.17
N LEU A 41 -35.05 3.33 2.10
CA LEU A 41 -34.69 4.19 0.97
C LEU A 41 -34.56 5.66 1.40
N ALA A 42 -35.50 6.16 2.22
CA ALA A 42 -35.45 7.52 2.74
C ALA A 42 -34.24 7.76 3.65
N ILE A 43 -33.88 6.78 4.51
CA ILE A 43 -32.67 6.84 5.35
C ILE A 43 -31.42 6.86 4.47
N ASN A 44 -31.33 5.99 3.47
CA ASN A 44 -30.19 5.98 2.55
C ASN A 44 -30.06 7.28 1.75
N ILE A 45 -31.18 7.85 1.29
CA ILE A 45 -31.18 9.14 0.59
C ILE A 45 -30.75 10.26 1.55
N TYR A 46 -31.24 10.24 2.79
CA TYR A 46 -30.85 11.20 3.82
C TYR A 46 -29.35 11.09 4.14
N GLU A 47 -28.82 9.88 4.33
CA GLU A 47 -27.38 9.66 4.57
C GLU A 47 -26.54 10.11 3.37
N LEU A 48 -26.96 9.82 2.14
CA LEU A 48 -26.30 10.30 0.93
C LEU A 48 -26.32 11.83 0.82
N GLN A 49 -27.46 12.46 1.15
CA GLN A 49 -27.57 13.92 1.18
C GLN A 49 -26.76 14.53 2.31
N TRP A 50 -26.70 13.88 3.47
CA TRP A 50 -25.89 14.30 4.60
C TRP A 50 -24.39 14.19 4.27
N MET A 51 -23.93 13.07 3.71
CA MET A 51 -22.55 12.91 3.25
C MET A 51 -22.20 13.91 2.14
N LYS A 52 -23.10 14.17 1.20
CA LYS A 52 -22.90 15.17 0.14
C LYS A 52 -22.86 16.59 0.71
N THR A 53 -23.72 16.90 1.68
CA THR A 53 -23.73 18.19 2.39
C THR A 53 -22.47 18.35 3.23
N GLU A 54 -22.02 17.34 3.95
CA GLU A 54 -20.78 17.36 4.73
C GLU A 54 -19.56 17.50 3.80
N HIS A 55 -19.51 16.80 2.66
CA HIS A 55 -18.45 16.97 1.67
C HIS A 55 -18.43 18.39 1.09
N ILE A 56 -19.58 18.93 0.69
CA ILE A 56 -19.73 20.30 0.20
C ILE A 56 -19.38 21.32 1.29
N ARG A 57 -19.81 21.09 2.54
CA ARG A 57 -19.52 21.93 3.70
C ARG A 57 -18.04 21.91 4.04
N TYR A 58 -17.37 20.75 3.96
CA TYR A 58 -15.92 20.65 4.13
C TYR A 58 -15.19 21.47 3.05
N HIS A 59 -15.57 21.32 1.78
CA HIS A 59 -14.97 22.07 0.67
C HIS A 59 -15.31 23.57 0.67
N HIS A 60 -16.49 23.96 1.16
CA HIS A 60 -16.85 25.37 1.35
C HIS A 60 -16.25 25.98 2.61
N ASN A 61 -16.07 25.23 3.71
CA ASN A 61 -15.31 25.70 4.87
C ASN A 61 -13.83 25.88 4.54
N ASP A 62 -13.27 25.06 3.64
CA ASP A 62 -11.90 25.24 3.15
C ASP A 62 -11.77 26.53 2.31
N LYS A 63 -12.80 26.85 1.50
CA LYS A 63 -12.86 28.13 0.77
C LYS A 63 -13.19 29.34 1.66
N ALA A 64 -14.00 29.18 2.71
CA ALA A 64 -14.40 30.26 3.61
C ALA A 64 -13.35 30.55 4.70
N LYS A 65 -12.64 29.53 5.22
CA LYS A 65 -11.46 29.74 6.09
C LYS A 65 -10.31 30.44 5.37
N ASN A 66 -10.22 30.30 4.05
CA ASN A 66 -9.26 31.04 3.23
C ASN A 66 -9.61 32.53 3.03
N GLN A 67 -10.77 33.01 3.49
CA GLN A 67 -11.16 34.43 3.40
C GLN A 67 -11.20 35.18 4.75
N GLU A 68 -11.21 34.47 5.88
CA GLU A 68 -11.13 35.07 7.21
C GLU A 68 -9.94 34.50 8.00
N THR A 69 -8.73 34.97 7.70
CA THR A 69 -7.63 34.92 8.68
C THR A 69 -6.80 36.19 8.59
N SER A 70 -7.06 37.08 9.56
CA SER A 70 -6.32 38.28 9.86
C SER A 70 -4.86 37.96 10.22
N ALA A 71 -3.92 38.73 9.65
CA ALA A 71 -2.51 38.97 10.01
C ALA A 71 -1.57 37.78 10.34
N ALA A 72 -2.00 36.71 11.00
CA ALA A 72 -1.20 35.52 11.33
C ALA A 72 -1.01 34.56 10.14
N ALA A 73 -1.84 34.64 9.09
CA ALA A 73 -1.70 33.81 7.89
C ALA A 73 -0.62 34.31 6.93
N ALA A 74 -0.08 35.51 7.12
CA ALA A 74 0.90 36.10 6.21
C ALA A 74 2.27 35.40 6.24
N ASP A 75 2.62 34.76 7.36
CA ASP A 75 3.90 34.08 7.59
C ASP A 75 3.78 32.54 7.73
N ALA A 76 2.59 31.97 7.52
CA ALA A 76 2.40 30.53 7.63
C ALA A 76 3.12 29.78 6.48
N PRO A 77 3.87 28.70 6.76
CA PRO A 77 4.56 27.98 5.70
C PRO A 77 3.55 27.33 4.74
N VAL A 78 3.87 27.32 3.46
CA VAL A 78 2.96 26.91 2.40
C VAL A 78 3.40 25.56 1.84
N PHE A 79 2.49 24.59 1.85
CA PHE A 79 2.69 23.33 1.12
C PHE A 79 1.84 23.29 -0.15
N LEU A 80 2.42 22.75 -1.22
CA LEU A 80 1.78 22.48 -2.50
C LEU A 80 1.61 20.97 -2.66
N ALA A 81 0.53 20.55 -3.32
CA ALA A 81 0.29 19.15 -3.62
C ALA A 81 0.20 18.92 -5.13
N TYR A 82 0.88 17.89 -5.64
CA TYR A 82 0.94 17.57 -7.06
C TYR A 82 0.67 16.08 -7.33
N GLY A 83 -0.16 15.77 -8.32
CA GLY A 83 -0.46 14.40 -8.73
C GLY A 83 -1.78 14.30 -9.49
N LYS A 84 -2.16 13.09 -9.89
CA LYS A 84 -3.51 12.82 -10.39
C LYS A 84 -4.48 12.69 -9.23
N ASN A 85 -5.62 13.38 -9.31
CA ASN A 85 -6.70 13.29 -8.33
C ASN A 85 -6.22 13.45 -6.89
N VAL A 86 -5.35 14.44 -6.63
CA VAL A 86 -4.74 14.75 -5.32
C VAL A 86 -5.78 14.82 -4.20
N ASP A 87 -6.99 15.25 -4.54
CA ASP A 87 -8.12 15.42 -3.61
C ASP A 87 -9.04 14.19 -3.50
N SER A 88 -8.66 13.04 -4.07
CA SER A 88 -9.44 11.80 -3.94
C SER A 88 -9.38 11.14 -2.56
N GLY A 89 -8.65 11.75 -1.61
CA GLY A 89 -8.55 11.28 -0.23
C GLY A 89 -7.35 10.37 0.06
N HIS A 90 -6.65 9.86 -0.96
CA HIS A 90 -5.48 9.00 -0.77
C HIS A 90 -4.29 9.70 -0.06
N LEU A 91 -4.23 11.04 -0.10
CA LEU A 91 -3.24 11.86 0.60
C LEU A 91 -3.77 12.53 1.87
N LYS A 92 -4.98 12.17 2.33
CA LYS A 92 -5.63 12.82 3.47
C LYS A 92 -4.72 12.92 4.69
N HIS A 93 -4.08 11.82 5.07
CA HIS A 93 -3.17 11.81 6.23
C HIS A 93 -1.94 12.69 6.05
N VAL A 94 -1.41 12.80 4.82
CA VAL A 94 -0.31 13.73 4.54
C VAL A 94 -0.75 15.16 4.77
N PHE A 95 -1.94 15.53 4.32
CA PHE A 95 -2.46 16.90 4.48
C PHE A 95 -2.80 17.20 5.95
N GLU A 96 -3.34 16.24 6.67
CA GLU A 96 -3.56 16.35 8.13
C GLU A 96 -2.23 16.61 8.85
N MET A 97 -1.14 15.92 8.48
CA MET A 97 0.18 16.17 9.07
C MET A 97 0.65 17.61 8.79
N PHE A 98 0.55 18.08 7.54
CA PHE A 98 0.91 19.47 7.22
C PHE A 98 0.11 20.48 8.05
N GLN A 99 -1.21 20.28 8.16
CA GLN A 99 -2.07 21.13 8.97
C GLN A 99 -1.68 21.12 10.46
N GLN A 100 -1.33 19.96 11.00
CA GLN A 100 -0.84 19.83 12.39
C GLN A 100 0.46 20.59 12.62
N PHE A 101 1.33 20.69 11.60
CA PHE A 101 2.55 21.48 11.64
C PHE A 101 2.35 22.96 11.27
N GLY A 102 1.10 23.41 11.12
CA GLY A 102 0.77 24.82 10.84
C GLY A 102 0.96 25.24 9.39
N TYR A 103 1.15 24.29 8.47
CA TYR A 103 1.21 24.61 7.05
C TYR A 103 -0.18 24.91 6.48
N ILE A 104 -0.22 25.87 5.55
CA ILE A 104 -1.39 26.17 4.74
C ILE A 104 -1.22 25.59 3.33
N ARG A 105 -2.32 25.15 2.72
CA ARG A 105 -2.30 24.59 1.36
C ARG A 105 -2.31 25.71 0.33
N GLY A 106 -1.26 25.77 -0.50
CA GLY A 106 -1.17 26.70 -1.62
C GLY A 106 -1.67 26.10 -2.95
N SER A 107 -1.63 26.90 -4.00
CA SER A 107 -1.94 26.49 -5.38
C SER A 107 -0.70 26.58 -6.25
N LEU A 108 -0.44 25.51 -7.01
CA LEU A 108 0.70 25.46 -7.95
C LEU A 108 0.69 26.58 -8.99
N GLU A 109 -0.49 27.13 -9.31
CA GLU A 109 -0.65 28.16 -10.34
C GLU A 109 -0.61 29.58 -9.76
N LEU A 110 -1.05 29.75 -8.51
CA LEU A 110 -1.30 31.06 -7.92
C LEU A 110 -0.29 31.44 -6.83
N SER A 111 0.45 30.48 -6.28
CA SER A 111 1.38 30.71 -5.18
C SER A 111 2.79 30.96 -5.70
N ASP A 112 3.22 32.23 -5.69
CA ASP A 112 4.61 32.65 -5.98
C ASP A 112 5.59 32.26 -4.85
N HIS A 113 5.06 32.05 -3.65
CA HIS A 113 5.80 31.61 -2.46
C HIS A 113 5.29 30.25 -1.99
N TRP A 114 6.22 29.32 -1.75
CA TRP A 114 5.95 27.98 -1.21
C TRP A 114 7.21 27.39 -0.57
N ASP A 115 7.01 26.50 0.40
CA ASP A 115 8.09 25.87 1.18
C ASP A 115 8.23 24.37 0.89
N VAL A 116 7.11 23.65 0.77
CA VAL A 116 7.14 22.20 0.50
C VAL A 116 6.25 21.85 -0.68
N LEU A 117 6.80 21.14 -1.66
CA LEU A 117 6.02 20.48 -2.70
C LEU A 117 5.91 18.99 -2.38
N TRP A 118 4.70 18.55 -2.05
CA TRP A 118 4.37 17.15 -1.89
C TRP A 118 3.78 16.59 -3.20
N ALA A 119 4.60 15.85 -3.93
CA ALA A 119 4.23 15.22 -5.19
C ALA A 119 3.95 13.72 -4.98
N HIS A 120 2.77 13.26 -5.42
CA HIS A 120 2.46 11.83 -5.55
C HIS A 120 3.22 11.21 -6.73
N ASP A 121 3.15 11.85 -7.89
CA ASP A 121 3.83 11.41 -9.12
C ASP A 121 5.20 12.09 -9.27
N TYR A 122 6.16 11.45 -9.96
CA TYR A 122 7.50 12.01 -10.20
C TYR A 122 7.42 13.41 -10.86
N PRO A 123 7.78 14.50 -10.16
CA PRO A 123 7.40 15.85 -10.57
C PRO A 123 8.38 16.47 -11.58
N PHE A 124 9.65 16.06 -11.58
CA PHE A 124 10.72 16.71 -12.34
C PHE A 124 10.57 16.66 -13.87
N ARG A 125 9.70 15.80 -14.42
CA ARG A 125 9.41 15.79 -15.86
C ARG A 125 8.47 16.92 -16.27
N LYS A 126 7.36 17.11 -15.53
CA LYS A 126 6.32 18.09 -15.88
C LYS A 126 6.57 19.46 -15.26
N LEU A 127 7.18 19.50 -14.09
CA LEU A 127 7.45 20.73 -13.35
C LEU A 127 8.94 21.15 -13.46
N SER A 128 9.65 20.69 -14.48
CA SER A 128 11.10 20.93 -14.65
C SER A 128 11.46 22.41 -14.58
N THR A 129 10.66 23.29 -15.18
CA THR A 129 10.87 24.74 -15.18
C THR A 129 10.76 25.34 -13.77
N LYS A 130 9.82 24.86 -12.96
CA LYS A 130 9.60 25.31 -11.58
C LYS A 130 10.59 24.70 -10.58
N LEU A 131 11.09 23.49 -10.85
CA LEU A 131 11.94 22.73 -9.93
C LEU A 131 13.44 22.83 -10.22
N LYS A 132 13.84 23.44 -11.35
CA LYS A 132 15.26 23.62 -11.68
C LYS A 132 15.98 24.62 -10.78
N ASN A 133 15.26 25.65 -10.31
CA ASN A 133 15.81 26.78 -9.56
C ASN A 133 15.14 26.92 -8.20
N LEU A 134 15.17 25.84 -7.40
CA LEU A 134 14.62 25.87 -6.04
C LEU A 134 15.39 26.85 -5.16
N LYS A 135 14.65 27.58 -4.32
CA LYS A 135 15.24 28.40 -3.25
C LYS A 135 15.74 27.49 -2.12
N SER A 136 16.66 27.99 -1.29
CA SER A 136 17.30 27.20 -0.22
C SER A 136 16.34 26.61 0.82
N HIS A 137 15.18 27.25 1.06
CA HIS A 137 14.14 26.75 1.97
C HIS A 137 13.19 25.75 1.32
N GLN A 138 13.18 25.64 0.00
CA GLN A 138 12.20 24.85 -0.74
C GLN A 138 12.56 23.37 -0.76
N MET A 139 11.58 22.54 -0.39
CA MET A 139 11.75 21.10 -0.31
C MET A 139 10.76 20.37 -1.22
N VAL A 140 11.22 19.29 -1.84
CA VAL A 140 10.39 18.38 -2.65
C VAL A 140 10.58 16.97 -2.11
N ASN A 141 9.51 16.21 -1.96
CA ASN A 141 9.55 14.84 -1.44
C ASN A 141 10.10 13.79 -2.44
N HIS A 142 10.82 14.20 -3.48
CA HIS A 142 11.45 13.33 -4.48
C HIS A 142 12.86 13.83 -4.82
N PHE A 143 13.77 12.90 -5.12
CA PHE A 143 15.06 13.22 -5.72
C PHE A 143 15.00 13.13 -7.25
N PRO A 144 15.64 14.06 -7.99
CA PRO A 144 15.85 13.90 -9.42
C PRO A 144 16.58 12.57 -9.70
N GLY A 145 16.07 11.79 -10.66
CA GLY A 145 16.65 10.49 -11.02
C GLY A 145 16.25 9.31 -10.13
N SER A 146 15.45 9.51 -9.07
CA SER A 146 14.97 8.43 -8.20
C SER A 146 14.21 7.32 -8.94
N GLY A 147 13.70 7.62 -10.14
CA GLY A 147 13.13 6.65 -11.07
C GLY A 147 14.05 5.48 -11.45
N PHE A 148 15.38 5.66 -11.40
CA PHE A 148 16.34 4.60 -11.75
C PHE A 148 16.33 3.45 -10.73
N ILE A 149 16.21 3.77 -9.43
CA ILE A 149 16.19 2.78 -8.35
C ILE A 149 14.77 2.27 -8.05
N THR A 150 13.73 3.01 -8.43
CA THR A 150 12.33 2.61 -8.25
C THR A 150 11.74 1.90 -9.46
N ASN A 151 12.42 1.92 -10.61
CA ASN A 151 12.02 1.12 -11.77
C ASN A 151 12.27 -0.37 -11.50
N LYS A 152 11.19 -1.14 -11.54
CA LYS A 152 11.18 -2.57 -11.26
C LYS A 152 12.15 -3.37 -12.13
N MET A 153 12.20 -3.08 -13.43
CA MET A 153 13.07 -3.81 -14.35
C MET A 153 14.53 -3.47 -14.11
N ASP A 154 14.87 -2.18 -14.02
CA ASP A 154 16.27 -1.74 -13.86
C ASP A 154 16.85 -2.19 -12.50
N LEU A 155 16.05 -2.18 -11.43
CA LEU A 155 16.44 -2.74 -10.14
C LEU A 155 16.67 -4.26 -10.22
N ALA A 156 15.76 -5.00 -10.85
CA ALA A 156 15.82 -6.46 -10.89
C ALA A 156 17.06 -6.98 -11.66
N VAL A 157 17.51 -6.25 -12.68
CA VAL A 157 18.67 -6.63 -13.50
C VAL A 157 19.99 -6.04 -13.02
N SER A 158 19.95 -5.25 -11.94
CA SER A 158 21.15 -4.68 -11.35
C SER A 158 22.03 -5.76 -10.72
N ASN A 159 23.32 -5.45 -10.53
CA ASN A 159 24.26 -6.33 -9.83
C ASN A 159 24.30 -6.07 -8.32
N ILE A 160 23.22 -5.53 -7.74
CA ILE A 160 23.15 -5.27 -6.30
C ILE A 160 23.05 -6.62 -5.56
N PRO A 161 23.83 -6.83 -4.48
CA PRO A 161 23.75 -8.04 -3.67
C PRO A 161 22.33 -8.35 -3.19
N HIS A 162 22.04 -9.64 -2.99
CA HIS A 162 20.76 -10.14 -2.47
C HIS A 162 19.52 -9.97 -3.38
N ILE A 163 19.67 -9.40 -4.59
CA ILE A 163 18.61 -9.39 -5.60
C ILE A 163 18.65 -10.71 -6.40
N PRO A 164 17.54 -11.46 -6.51
CA PRO A 164 17.49 -12.66 -7.34
C PRO A 164 17.77 -12.32 -8.81
N ARG A 165 18.58 -13.17 -9.46
CA ARG A 165 19.01 -12.98 -10.85
C ARG A 165 17.82 -12.76 -11.78
N ALA A 166 17.91 -11.76 -12.64
CA ALA A 166 16.89 -11.45 -13.64
C ALA A 166 17.49 -11.23 -15.03
N PHE A 167 16.65 -11.37 -16.05
CA PHE A 167 17.00 -11.29 -17.47
C PHE A 167 15.94 -10.47 -18.22
N LYS A 168 16.36 -9.44 -18.96
CA LYS A 168 15.48 -8.64 -19.83
C LYS A 168 15.04 -9.47 -21.02
N ILE A 169 13.74 -9.46 -21.33
CA ILE A 169 13.18 -10.19 -22.46
C ILE A 169 12.65 -9.18 -23.50
N PRO A 170 12.99 -9.36 -24.79
CA PRO A 170 13.73 -10.48 -25.39
C PRO A 170 15.27 -10.38 -25.40
N GLN A 171 15.86 -9.27 -24.91
CA GLN A 171 17.27 -8.93 -25.16
C GLN A 171 18.28 -9.94 -24.60
N GLN A 172 18.00 -10.53 -23.44
CA GLN A 172 18.89 -11.46 -22.73
C GLN A 172 18.38 -12.90 -22.79
N THR A 173 17.65 -13.26 -23.86
CA THR A 173 17.08 -14.61 -24.01
C THR A 173 18.16 -15.69 -24.03
N GLN A 174 19.28 -15.49 -24.74
CA GLN A 174 20.36 -16.48 -24.79
C GLN A 174 21.02 -16.68 -23.40
N GLU A 175 21.31 -15.59 -22.70
CA GLU A 175 21.87 -15.65 -21.34
C GLU A 175 20.96 -16.40 -20.37
N LEU A 176 19.64 -16.21 -20.49
CA LEU A 176 18.64 -16.94 -19.72
C LEU A 176 18.68 -18.44 -20.05
N LEU A 177 18.73 -18.82 -21.32
CA LEU A 177 18.80 -20.23 -21.74
C LEU A 177 20.06 -20.90 -21.21
N ASP A 178 21.21 -20.23 -21.29
CA ASP A 178 22.48 -20.73 -20.74
C ASP A 178 22.40 -20.91 -19.21
N TYR A 179 21.75 -19.96 -18.53
CA TYR A 179 21.52 -20.04 -17.08
C TYR A 179 20.60 -21.20 -16.70
N ILE A 180 19.52 -21.42 -17.45
CA ILE A 180 18.59 -22.53 -17.25
C ILE A 180 19.28 -23.87 -17.49
N MET A 181 20.09 -24.00 -18.55
CA MET A 181 20.88 -25.21 -18.81
C MET A 181 21.81 -25.53 -17.65
N LYS A 182 22.41 -24.50 -17.04
CA LYS A 182 23.28 -24.66 -15.87
C LYS A 182 22.50 -25.00 -14.59
N TYR A 183 21.27 -24.51 -14.44
CA TYR A 183 20.45 -24.66 -13.24
C TYR A 183 19.00 -25.11 -13.55
N PRO A 184 18.79 -26.35 -14.02
CA PRO A 184 17.51 -26.81 -14.56
C PRO A 184 16.37 -26.91 -13.52
N HIS A 185 16.70 -26.93 -12.23
CA HIS A 185 15.71 -27.01 -11.14
C HIS A 185 15.14 -25.64 -10.72
N LYS A 186 15.68 -24.54 -11.25
CA LYS A 186 15.27 -23.19 -10.89
C LYS A 186 13.94 -22.84 -11.55
N LYS A 187 13.09 -22.14 -10.80
CA LYS A 187 11.81 -21.61 -11.26
C LYS A 187 11.96 -20.13 -11.57
N PHE A 188 11.16 -19.62 -12.50
CA PHE A 188 11.18 -18.23 -12.89
C PHE A 188 9.80 -17.61 -12.79
N VAL A 189 9.77 -16.31 -12.57
CA VAL A 189 8.54 -15.51 -12.57
C VAL A 189 8.66 -14.46 -13.67
N GLN A 190 7.68 -14.43 -14.57
CA GLN A 190 7.61 -13.40 -15.59
C GLN A 190 6.93 -12.17 -15.00
N LYS A 191 7.56 -11.01 -15.21
CA LYS A 191 7.07 -9.73 -14.71
C LYS A 191 7.12 -8.71 -15.83
N SER A 192 6.08 -7.91 -15.94
CA SER A 192 6.06 -6.71 -16.80
C SER A 192 6.08 -5.44 -15.95
N ASN A 193 6.44 -4.33 -16.60
CA ASN A 193 6.29 -2.98 -16.07
C ASN A 193 4.84 -2.47 -16.16
N ASP A 194 4.05 -2.97 -17.12
CA ASP A 194 2.77 -2.36 -17.49
C ASP A 194 1.54 -3.07 -16.90
N HIS A 195 1.72 -4.25 -16.28
CA HIS A 195 0.64 -5.02 -15.67
C HIS A 195 1.06 -5.79 -14.41
N ARG A 196 0.11 -5.96 -13.48
CA ARG A 196 0.26 -6.73 -12.23
C ARG A 196 0.25 -8.26 -12.43
N GLY A 197 0.21 -8.76 -13.66
CA GLY A 197 0.17 -10.19 -13.97
C GLY A 197 1.47 -10.90 -13.60
N ILE A 198 1.60 -11.29 -12.33
CA ILE A 198 2.70 -12.11 -11.83
C ILE A 198 2.28 -13.56 -12.01
N LYS A 199 3.02 -14.31 -12.83
CA LYS A 199 2.83 -15.76 -12.98
C LYS A 199 4.17 -16.45 -12.86
N ILE A 200 4.19 -17.54 -12.10
CA ILE A 200 5.31 -18.48 -12.13
C ILE A 200 5.13 -19.29 -13.40
N GLU A 201 6.10 -19.17 -14.29
CA GLU A 201 6.13 -19.88 -15.56
C GLU A 201 7.25 -20.91 -15.48
N THR A 202 7.01 -22.10 -16.03
CA THR A 202 8.09 -23.07 -16.20
C THR A 202 8.85 -22.73 -17.48
N VAL A 203 10.06 -23.25 -17.64
CA VAL A 203 10.93 -22.97 -18.80
C VAL A 203 10.19 -23.20 -20.12
N GLU A 204 9.34 -24.22 -20.15
CA GLU A 204 8.57 -24.65 -21.32
C GLU A 204 7.42 -23.71 -21.68
N THR A 205 6.93 -22.92 -20.71
CA THR A 205 5.79 -21.98 -20.91
C THR A 205 6.21 -20.52 -21.04
N LEU A 206 7.52 -20.23 -21.00
CA LEU A 206 8.06 -18.88 -21.08
C LEU A 206 7.75 -18.20 -22.43
N ASN A 207 7.05 -17.06 -22.38
CA ASN A 207 6.94 -16.18 -23.54
C ASN A 207 8.20 -15.31 -23.68
N LEU A 208 9.21 -15.86 -24.36
CA LEU A 208 10.51 -15.21 -24.63
C LEU A 208 10.44 -14.07 -25.66
N LYS A 209 9.27 -13.80 -26.24
CA LYS A 209 9.05 -12.73 -27.24
C LYS A 209 8.32 -11.52 -26.67
N ALA A 210 7.91 -11.55 -25.40
CA ALA A 210 7.16 -10.47 -24.77
C ALA A 210 8.05 -9.25 -24.51
N ASN A 211 7.92 -8.22 -25.34
CA ASN A 211 8.59 -6.93 -25.15
C ASN A 211 8.20 -6.28 -23.82
N GLY A 212 9.17 -5.62 -23.17
CA GLY A 212 8.92 -4.88 -21.92
C GLY A 212 8.69 -5.77 -20.70
N SER A 213 9.13 -7.02 -20.76
CA SER A 213 9.08 -7.96 -19.64
C SER A 213 10.48 -8.41 -19.22
N PHE A 214 10.58 -8.95 -18.02
CA PHE A 214 11.78 -9.60 -17.53
C PHE A 214 11.40 -10.89 -16.80
N LEU A 215 12.33 -11.83 -16.83
CA LEU A 215 12.24 -13.08 -16.07
C LEU A 215 13.18 -12.99 -14.89
N GLN A 216 12.68 -13.32 -13.71
CA GLN A 216 13.45 -13.31 -12.48
C GLN A 216 13.40 -14.68 -11.82
N GLU A 217 14.53 -15.13 -11.28
CA GLU A 217 14.59 -16.33 -10.46
C GLU A 217 13.59 -16.24 -9.30
N TYR A 218 12.77 -17.28 -9.16
CA TYR A 218 11.78 -17.40 -8.11
C TYR A 218 12.40 -18.04 -6.86
N ILE A 219 12.19 -17.42 -5.71
CA ILE A 219 12.59 -17.96 -4.41
C ILE A 219 11.62 -19.08 -4.03
N ASP A 220 12.03 -20.32 -4.26
CA ASP A 220 11.21 -21.53 -4.12
C ASP A 220 10.98 -21.97 -2.66
N LYS A 221 11.93 -21.64 -1.78
CA LYS A 221 11.93 -21.95 -0.34
C LYS A 221 11.88 -20.68 0.52
N PRO A 222 10.77 -19.92 0.49
CA PRO A 222 10.61 -18.74 1.33
C PRO A 222 10.48 -19.14 2.81
N PHE A 223 10.83 -18.23 3.72
CA PHE A 223 10.42 -18.37 5.12
C PHE A 223 8.88 -18.21 5.20
N LEU A 224 8.23 -19.08 5.97
CA LEU A 224 6.78 -19.12 6.11
C LEU A 224 6.39 -18.84 7.57
N VAL A 225 5.29 -18.11 7.77
CA VAL A 225 4.63 -17.97 9.08
C VAL A 225 3.33 -18.76 9.01
N ASP A 226 3.18 -19.78 9.84
CA ASP A 226 2.03 -20.71 9.85
C ASP A 226 1.70 -21.34 8.49
N GLY A 227 2.71 -21.47 7.63
CA GLY A 227 2.58 -21.97 6.27
C GLY A 227 2.22 -20.91 5.22
N TYR A 228 2.03 -19.65 5.60
CA TYR A 228 1.77 -18.53 4.69
C TYR A 228 3.07 -17.89 4.23
N LYS A 229 3.20 -17.69 2.91
CA LYS A 229 4.22 -16.83 2.32
C LYS A 229 3.87 -15.37 2.60
N PHE A 230 4.85 -14.50 2.74
CA PHE A 230 4.62 -13.08 2.95
C PHE A 230 5.70 -12.22 2.30
N ASP A 231 5.41 -10.92 2.20
CA ASP A 231 6.43 -9.90 1.97
C ASP A 231 6.48 -8.88 3.12
N ILE A 232 7.55 -8.08 3.10
CA ILE A 232 7.86 -7.08 4.12
C ILE A 232 8.00 -5.72 3.42
N GLY A 233 7.18 -4.75 3.81
CA GLY A 233 7.28 -3.35 3.43
C GLY A 233 8.05 -2.57 4.48
N VAL A 234 9.28 -2.16 4.14
CA VAL A 234 10.13 -1.31 4.98
C VAL A 234 10.09 0.12 4.46
N TYR A 235 9.75 1.06 5.34
CA TYR A 235 9.74 2.48 5.00
C TYR A 235 11.11 3.10 5.24
N THR A 236 11.65 3.77 4.23
CA THR A 236 12.94 4.45 4.30
C THR A 236 12.78 5.89 3.81
N ILE A 237 13.60 6.79 4.32
CA ILE A 237 13.69 8.17 3.86
C ILE A 237 15.14 8.50 3.53
N ILE A 238 15.36 9.04 2.35
CA ILE A 238 16.62 9.66 1.95
C ILE A 238 16.45 11.15 2.22
N THR A 239 17.34 11.74 3.01
CA THR A 239 17.27 13.18 3.33
C THR A 239 18.34 13.98 2.61
N SER A 240 19.41 13.31 2.18
CA SER A 240 20.50 13.91 1.43
C SER A 240 21.17 12.83 0.59
N ILE A 241 21.67 13.22 -0.58
CA ILE A 241 22.48 12.37 -1.47
C ILE A 241 23.96 12.80 -1.45
N ASP A 242 24.26 13.97 -0.89
CA ASP A 242 25.60 14.53 -0.79
C ASP A 242 25.75 15.37 0.51
N PRO A 243 26.30 14.80 1.59
CA PRO A 243 26.62 13.38 1.75
C PRO A 243 25.35 12.52 1.85
N LEU A 244 25.43 11.26 1.40
CA LEU A 244 24.32 10.32 1.46
C LEU A 244 23.83 10.10 2.90
N ARG A 245 22.55 10.35 3.16
CA ARG A 245 21.88 10.11 4.44
C ARG A 245 20.56 9.38 4.23
N VAL A 246 20.50 8.15 4.73
CA VAL A 246 19.35 7.24 4.63
C VAL A 246 18.91 6.83 6.02
N TYR A 247 17.61 6.92 6.31
CA TYR A 247 17.02 6.46 7.56
C TYR A 247 15.98 5.39 7.28
N ILE A 248 15.93 4.39 8.16
CA ILE A 248 14.88 3.37 8.18
C ILE A 248 13.88 3.78 9.25
N TYR A 249 12.60 3.79 8.92
CA TYR A 249 11.56 4.09 9.89
C TYR A 249 11.48 2.95 10.92
N ASN A 250 11.77 3.29 12.18
CA ASN A 250 11.80 2.34 13.29
C ASN A 250 10.42 2.08 13.92
N GLY A 251 9.35 2.70 13.42
CA GLY A 251 7.98 2.37 13.81
C GLY A 251 7.56 0.99 13.31
N ASP A 252 6.30 0.84 12.91
CA ASP A 252 5.83 -0.44 12.42
C ASP A 252 6.32 -0.76 11.00
N ILE A 253 6.39 -2.05 10.71
CA ILE A 253 6.78 -2.62 9.41
C ILE A 253 5.55 -3.29 8.82
N LEU A 254 5.32 -3.11 7.52
CA LEU A 254 4.18 -3.70 6.87
C LEU A 254 4.46 -5.17 6.55
N PHE A 255 3.75 -6.09 7.19
CA PHE A 255 3.72 -7.50 6.80
C PHE A 255 2.44 -7.80 6.03
N ARG A 256 2.58 -8.44 4.86
CA ARG A 256 1.44 -8.88 4.05
C ARG A 256 1.58 -10.35 3.72
N TYR A 257 0.62 -11.15 4.16
CA TYR A 257 0.63 -12.59 3.99
C TYR A 257 -0.25 -13.01 2.82
N CYS A 258 0.14 -14.07 2.14
CA CYS A 258 -0.69 -14.72 1.13
C CYS A 258 -2.00 -15.21 1.78
N PRO A 259 -3.16 -15.10 1.11
CA PRO A 259 -4.42 -15.59 1.65
C PRO A 259 -4.44 -17.11 1.92
N GLU A 260 -3.65 -17.87 1.18
CA GLU A 260 -3.58 -19.33 1.29
C GLU A 260 -2.19 -19.84 1.67
N LYS A 261 -2.16 -21.02 2.31
CA LYS A 261 -0.90 -21.68 2.68
C LYS A 261 -0.10 -22.08 1.43
N TYR A 262 1.19 -21.81 1.49
CA TYR A 262 2.14 -22.03 0.41
C TYR A 262 2.24 -23.51 0.01
N HIS A 263 2.12 -24.43 0.97
CA HIS A 263 2.18 -25.87 0.74
C HIS A 263 0.81 -26.56 0.94
N PRO A 264 0.49 -27.60 0.13
CA PRO A 264 1.21 -28.01 -1.08
C PRO A 264 1.20 -26.90 -2.15
N PHE A 265 2.32 -26.78 -2.88
CA PHE A 265 2.54 -25.68 -3.82
C PHE A 265 1.79 -25.93 -5.13
N ASP A 266 1.02 -24.93 -5.55
CA ASP A 266 0.31 -24.93 -6.83
C ASP A 266 0.61 -23.63 -7.59
N PRO A 267 1.33 -23.67 -8.73
CA PRO A 267 1.66 -22.49 -9.51
C PRO A 267 0.42 -21.84 -10.17
N LYS A 268 -0.70 -22.56 -10.29
CA LYS A 268 -1.95 -22.01 -10.83
C LYS A 268 -2.72 -21.16 -9.82
N ASN A 269 -2.47 -21.38 -8.53
CA ASN A 269 -3.13 -20.66 -7.45
C ASN A 269 -2.25 -19.47 -6.97
N LEU A 270 -2.61 -18.27 -7.45
CA LEU A 270 -1.90 -17.03 -7.12
C LEU A 270 -1.95 -16.70 -5.63
N ASN A 271 -3.03 -17.04 -4.93
CA ASN A 271 -3.23 -16.72 -3.51
C ASN A 271 -2.23 -17.41 -2.58
N LYS A 272 -1.44 -18.37 -3.10
CA LYS A 272 -0.37 -19.05 -2.36
C LYS A 272 0.95 -18.32 -2.45
N TYR A 273 1.18 -17.51 -3.48
CA TYR A 273 2.52 -16.95 -3.75
C TYR A 273 2.59 -15.50 -4.24
N VAL A 274 1.46 -14.90 -4.58
CA VAL A 274 1.32 -13.49 -4.95
C VAL A 274 0.57 -12.76 -3.84
N ILE A 275 1.06 -11.58 -3.47
CA ILE A 275 0.40 -10.68 -2.52
C ILE A 275 -0.46 -9.71 -3.32
N GLY A 276 -1.78 -9.82 -3.15
CA GLY A 276 -2.79 -8.94 -3.73
C GLY A 276 -3.28 -7.89 -2.74
N ASP A 277 -4.32 -7.15 -3.12
CA ASP A 277 -5.00 -6.18 -2.25
C ASP A 277 -5.85 -6.89 -1.16
N ASP A 278 -6.11 -8.18 -1.34
CA ASP A 278 -6.84 -9.10 -0.45
C ASP A 278 -5.90 -9.95 0.45
N TYR A 279 -4.69 -9.47 0.69
CA TYR A 279 -3.70 -10.16 1.52
C TYR A 279 -4.24 -10.48 2.94
N LEU A 280 -3.79 -11.58 3.52
CA LEU A 280 -4.08 -11.95 4.91
C LEU A 280 -3.29 -11.01 5.84
N PRO A 281 -3.94 -10.20 6.67
CA PRO A 281 -3.25 -9.26 7.54
C PRO A 281 -2.69 -9.93 8.80
N THR A 282 -1.70 -9.29 9.44
CA THR A 282 -1.03 -9.81 10.64
C THR A 282 -1.98 -10.22 11.76
N TRP A 283 -3.06 -9.47 11.97
CA TRP A 283 -4.06 -9.75 13.03
C TRP A 283 -4.96 -10.96 12.73
N GLU A 284 -4.87 -11.55 11.54
CA GLU A 284 -5.60 -12.76 11.16
C GLU A 284 -4.70 -14.00 11.07
N VAL A 285 -3.38 -13.83 11.08
CA VAL A 285 -2.42 -14.94 11.09
C VAL A 285 -2.48 -15.66 12.47
N PRO A 286 -2.72 -16.99 12.53
CA PRO A 286 -3.04 -17.67 13.78
C PRO A 286 -2.06 -17.44 14.94
N SER A 287 -0.76 -17.57 14.69
CA SER A 287 0.29 -17.42 15.70
C SER A 287 0.59 -15.96 16.06
N LEU A 288 0.23 -15.00 15.19
CA LEU A 288 0.52 -13.58 15.39
C LEU A 288 -0.68 -12.83 15.96
N LYS A 289 -1.91 -13.32 15.73
CA LYS A 289 -3.16 -12.69 16.13
C LYS A 289 -3.15 -12.28 17.59
N LYS A 290 -2.86 -13.22 18.50
CA LYS A 290 -2.84 -12.94 19.94
C LYS A 290 -1.83 -11.84 20.31
N LEU A 291 -0.63 -11.89 19.73
CA LEU A 291 0.44 -10.92 19.99
C LEU A 291 -0.01 -9.52 19.55
N TYR A 292 -0.59 -9.41 18.36
CA TYR A 292 -1.00 -8.13 17.81
C TYR A 292 -2.28 -7.60 18.48
N THR A 293 -3.36 -8.39 18.52
CA THR A 293 -4.70 -7.91 18.93
C THR A 293 -4.89 -7.83 20.42
N GLU A 294 -4.33 -8.77 21.20
CA GLU A 294 -4.54 -8.84 22.65
C GLU A 294 -3.39 -8.21 23.43
N LEU A 295 -2.15 -8.41 22.98
CA LEU A 295 -0.96 -7.90 23.67
C LEU A 295 -0.46 -6.56 23.13
N GLY A 296 -1.08 -6.03 22.07
CA GLY A 296 -0.79 -4.71 21.51
C GLY A 296 0.59 -4.61 20.85
N TYR A 297 1.18 -5.74 20.43
CA TYR A 297 2.48 -5.72 19.76
C TYR A 297 2.33 -5.13 18.34
N SER A 298 3.37 -4.42 17.89
CA SER A 298 3.49 -4.05 16.47
C SER A 298 3.55 -5.29 15.57
N MET A 299 3.37 -5.14 14.25
CA MET A 299 3.57 -6.27 13.34
C MET A 299 5.01 -6.81 13.43
N ARG A 300 5.98 -5.89 13.54
CA ARG A 300 7.39 -6.22 13.73
C ARG A 300 7.62 -7.05 15.00
N ASP A 301 7.07 -6.61 16.13
CA ASP A 301 7.31 -7.26 17.43
C ASP A 301 6.58 -8.60 17.53
N SER A 302 5.37 -8.68 16.94
CA SER A 302 4.64 -9.94 16.79
C SER A 302 5.46 -10.96 15.99
N PHE A 303 6.03 -10.55 14.85
CA PHE A 303 6.89 -11.41 14.03
C PHE A 303 8.18 -11.82 14.78
N ASN A 304 8.85 -10.88 15.46
CA ASN A 304 10.05 -11.19 16.23
C ASN A 304 9.78 -12.20 17.35
N ALA A 305 8.65 -12.07 18.05
CA ALA A 305 8.24 -13.02 19.07
C ALA A 305 7.95 -14.42 18.48
N TYR A 306 7.31 -14.49 17.31
CA TYR A 306 7.12 -15.74 16.57
C TYR A 306 8.44 -16.39 16.16
N VAL A 307 9.38 -15.65 15.57
CA VAL A 307 10.68 -16.21 15.17
C VAL A 307 11.45 -16.76 16.38
N ARG A 308 11.40 -16.05 17.52
CA ARG A 308 12.02 -16.51 18.77
C ARG A 308 11.37 -17.80 19.30
N SER A 309 10.05 -17.95 19.17
CA SER A 309 9.35 -19.16 19.64
C SER A 309 9.70 -20.41 18.84
N LEU A 310 10.17 -20.26 17.58
CA LEU A 310 10.68 -21.36 16.76
C LEU A 310 12.08 -21.87 17.19
N GLY A 311 12.64 -21.39 18.29
CA GLY A 311 14.00 -21.75 18.74
C GLY A 311 15.11 -21.23 17.84
N LYS A 312 14.78 -20.35 16.87
CA LYS A 312 15.78 -19.64 16.08
C LYS A 312 16.35 -18.52 16.95
N HIS A 313 17.47 -18.80 17.62
CA HIS A 313 18.28 -17.76 18.25
C HIS A 313 18.76 -16.81 17.15
N VAL A 314 18.06 -15.70 16.96
CA VAL A 314 18.49 -14.64 16.05
C VAL A 314 19.66 -13.94 16.74
N SER A 315 20.88 -14.35 16.40
CA SER A 315 22.12 -13.76 16.93
C SER A 315 22.23 -12.26 16.63
N LYS A 316 21.46 -11.79 15.65
CA LYS A 316 21.19 -10.39 15.33
C LYS A 316 19.69 -10.21 15.10
N PRO A 317 19.04 -9.11 15.51
CA PRO A 317 17.63 -8.87 15.18
C PRO A 317 17.38 -9.05 13.68
N VAL A 318 16.28 -9.69 13.26
CA VAL A 318 16.00 -9.97 11.83
C VAL A 318 16.15 -8.71 10.96
N PHE A 319 15.77 -7.56 11.50
CA PHE A 319 15.80 -6.27 10.81
C PHE A 319 17.16 -5.58 10.82
N SER A 320 18.10 -6.01 11.65
CA SER A 320 19.47 -5.49 11.65
C SER A 320 20.28 -5.95 10.44
N THR A 321 19.81 -6.96 9.69
CA THR A 321 20.40 -7.31 8.39
C THR A 321 19.96 -6.35 7.27
N PHE A 322 18.99 -5.47 7.52
CA PHE A 322 18.58 -4.45 6.56
C PHE A 322 19.49 -3.22 6.56
N SER A 323 20.36 -3.10 7.56
CA SER A 323 21.47 -2.14 7.58
C SER A 323 22.79 -2.90 7.54
N SER A 324 23.61 -2.70 6.51
CA SER A 324 24.95 -3.30 6.43
C SER A 324 25.93 -2.73 7.46
N GLU A 325 25.57 -1.64 8.15
CA GLU A 325 26.37 -0.98 9.17
C GLU A 325 25.62 -0.87 10.51
N PRO A 326 26.34 -0.86 11.65
CA PRO A 326 25.72 -0.60 12.94
C PRO A 326 25.09 0.80 12.93
N VAL A 327 23.79 0.86 13.25
CA VAL A 327 23.10 2.11 13.57
C VAL A 327 23.82 2.71 14.77
N THR A 328 24.72 3.65 14.52
CA THR A 328 25.38 4.41 15.56
C THR A 328 24.42 5.56 15.87
N ILE A 329 23.87 5.54 17.09
CA ILE A 329 22.92 6.54 17.62
C ILE A 329 23.59 7.90 17.68
#